data_AF-A0A2D9RXW8-F1
#
_entry.id   AF-A0A2D9RXW8-F1
#
_cell.length_a   1.000
_cell.length_b   1.000
_cell.length_c   1.000
_cell.angle_alpha   90.00
_cell.angle_beta   90.00
_cell.angle_gamma   90.00
#
_symmetry.space_group_name_H-M   'P 1'
#
loop_
_entity.id
_entity.type
_entity.pdbx_description
1 polymer ?
#
loop_
_entity_poly.entity_id
_entity_poly.type
_entity_poly.pdbx_seq_one_letter_code
_entity_poly.pdbx_strand_id
1 'polypeptide(L)'
;MLVMTLFVIIILAFLGITMVNLLSSSNQSVVYEVLGARAKMAAQSGVQRLLSTAFPLNSPVATCSTTITSNAAFSTGDGLENCSYQATCTTTQVVKQNVDYNYYRFESTGICRANDIWASRTFELDAFEER
;
A
#
# COMPACT_ATOMS: atom_id res chain seq x y z
N MET A 1 -6.87 -59.02 2.98
CA MET A 1 -7.51 -57.69 3.18
C MET A 1 -6.66 -56.69 3.96
N LEU A 2 -5.65 -57.13 4.74
CA LEU A 2 -4.75 -56.23 5.48
C LEU A 2 -3.81 -55.40 4.57
N VAL A 3 -3.30 -55.98 3.49
CA VAL A 3 -2.41 -55.28 2.55
C VAL A 3 -3.15 -54.14 1.81
N MET A 4 -4.41 -54.37 1.44
CA MET A 4 -5.22 -53.37 0.73
C MET A 4 -5.58 -52.19 1.63
N THR A 5 -5.95 -52.45 2.87
CA THR A 5 -6.26 -51.40 3.85
C THR A 5 -5.03 -50.57 4.19
N LEU A 6 -3.87 -51.20 4.34
CA LEU A 6 -2.60 -50.50 4.56
C LEU A 6 -2.27 -49.54 3.40
N PHE A 7 -2.42 -50.01 2.16
CA PHE A 7 -2.15 -49.20 0.97
C PHE A 7 -3.05 -47.95 0.90
N VAL A 8 -4.35 -48.13 1.18
CA VAL A 8 -5.31 -47.01 1.18
C VAL A 8 -4.99 -46.00 2.27
N ILE A 9 -4.65 -46.46 3.49
CA ILE A 9 -4.28 -45.56 4.60
C ILE A 9 -3.04 -44.74 4.26
N ILE A 10 -2.03 -45.35 3.63
CA ILE A 10 -0.80 -44.66 3.23
C ILE A 10 -1.11 -43.56 2.22
N ILE A 11 -1.93 -43.83 1.18
CA ILE A 11 -2.31 -42.82 0.18
C ILE A 11 -3.06 -41.67 0.83
N LEU A 12 -4.06 -41.97 1.67
CA LEU A 12 -4.84 -40.95 2.37
C LEU A 12 -3.97 -40.11 3.30
N ALA A 13 -2.97 -40.71 3.96
CA ALA A 13 -2.01 -39.99 4.79
C ALA A 13 -1.17 -39.02 3.95
N PHE A 14 -0.66 -39.44 2.79
CA PHE A 14 0.07 -38.54 1.88
C PHE A 14 -0.80 -37.38 1.39
N LEU A 15 -2.05 -37.64 1.00
CA LEU A 15 -2.99 -36.59 0.57
C LEU A 15 -3.37 -35.64 1.72
N GLY A 16 -3.51 -36.16 2.94
CA GLY A 16 -3.78 -35.34 4.12
C GLY A 16 -2.63 -34.36 4.41
N ILE A 17 -1.38 -34.84 4.33
CA ILE A 17 -0.20 -34.00 4.56
C ILE A 17 -0.10 -32.89 3.51
N THR A 18 -0.32 -33.20 2.22
CA THR A 18 -0.26 -32.19 1.17
C THR A 18 -1.34 -31.12 1.34
N MET A 19 -2.56 -31.51 1.72
CA MET A 19 -3.64 -30.56 1.98
C MET A 19 -3.33 -29.62 3.16
N VAL A 20 -2.76 -30.14 4.25
CA VAL A 20 -2.33 -29.32 5.39
C VAL A 20 -1.28 -28.29 4.98
N ASN A 21 -0.31 -28.70 4.15
CA ASN A 21 0.71 -27.79 3.64
C ASN A 21 0.12 -26.70 2.73
N LEU A 22 -0.83 -27.06 1.87
CA LEU A 22 -1.55 -26.10 1.02
C LEU A 22 -2.35 -25.09 1.84
N LEU A 23 -3.07 -25.54 2.87
CA LEU A 23 -3.81 -24.65 3.78
C LEU A 23 -2.87 -23.68 4.52
N SER A 24 -1.73 -24.18 5.02
CA SER A 24 -0.74 -23.34 5.69
C SER A 24 -0.14 -22.27 4.75
N SER A 25 0.16 -22.65 3.51
CA SER A 25 0.64 -21.72 2.49
C SER A 25 -0.44 -20.69 2.10
N SER A 26 -1.70 -21.10 2.01
CA SER A 26 -2.82 -20.21 1.68
C SER A 26 -3.02 -19.15 2.76
N ASN A 27 -2.97 -19.55 4.04
CA ASN A 27 -3.10 -18.61 5.16
C ASN A 27 -1.98 -17.56 5.17
N GLN A 28 -0.75 -17.94 4.86
CA GLN A 28 0.35 -16.96 4.75
C GLN A 28 0.12 -15.98 3.60
N SER A 29 -0.34 -16.47 2.44
CA SER A 29 -0.65 -15.61 1.28
C SER A 29 -1.71 -14.56 1.59
N VAL A 30 -2.75 -14.91 2.35
CA VAL A 30 -3.81 -13.97 2.75
C VAL A 30 -3.26 -12.84 3.62
N VAL A 31 -2.32 -13.13 4.53
CA VAL A 31 -1.70 -12.10 5.37
C VAL A 31 -0.90 -11.09 4.52
N TYR A 32 -0.15 -11.57 3.53
CA TYR A 32 0.56 -10.68 2.59
C TYR A 32 -0.40 -9.83 1.75
N GLU A 33 -1.53 -10.39 1.32
CA GLU A 33 -2.53 -9.65 0.55
C GLU A 33 -3.17 -8.55 1.39
N VAL A 34 -3.59 -8.86 2.62
CA VAL A 34 -4.21 -7.88 3.53
C VAL A 34 -3.22 -6.78 3.89
N LEU A 35 -1.99 -7.14 4.29
CA LEU A 35 -0.96 -6.13 4.61
C LEU A 35 -0.55 -5.30 3.39
N GLY A 36 -0.51 -5.92 2.20
CA GLY A 36 -0.27 -5.23 0.95
C GLY A 36 -1.37 -4.23 0.60
N ALA A 37 -2.63 -4.60 0.82
CA ALA A 37 -3.78 -3.71 0.63
C ALA A 37 -3.75 -2.54 1.64
N ARG A 38 -3.47 -2.82 2.92
CA ARG A 38 -3.30 -1.79 3.95
C ARG A 38 -2.16 -0.82 3.62
N ALA A 39 -1.01 -1.34 3.17
CA ALA A 39 0.14 -0.52 2.78
C ALA A 39 -0.19 0.41 1.61
N LYS A 40 -0.95 -0.10 0.63
CA LYS A 40 -1.44 0.72 -0.49
C LYS A 40 -2.40 1.82 -0.02
N MET A 41 -3.36 1.49 0.85
CA MET A 41 -4.30 2.48 1.39
C MET A 41 -3.58 3.54 2.23
N ALA A 42 -2.63 3.14 3.06
CA ALA A 42 -1.77 4.06 3.83
C ALA A 42 -1.01 5.02 2.90
N ALA A 43 -0.39 4.52 1.84
CA ALA A 43 0.29 5.34 0.83
C ALA A 43 -0.67 6.36 0.19
N GLN A 44 -1.86 5.90 -0.23
CA GLN A 44 -2.89 6.75 -0.85
C GLN A 44 -3.39 7.85 0.11
N SER A 45 -3.56 7.55 1.40
CA SER A 45 -3.93 8.55 2.40
C SER A 45 -2.88 9.67 2.52
N GLY A 46 -1.59 9.33 2.44
CA GLY A 46 -0.50 10.31 2.42
C GLY A 46 -0.56 11.25 1.22
N VAL A 47 -0.75 10.69 0.01
CA VAL A 47 -0.94 11.49 -1.20
C VAL A 47 -2.19 12.37 -1.11
N GLN A 48 -3.32 11.83 -0.65
CA GLN A 48 -4.56 12.60 -0.50
C GLN A 48 -4.40 13.78 0.45
N ARG A 49 -3.62 13.62 1.53
CA ARG A 49 -3.31 14.73 2.43
C ARG A 49 -2.49 15.81 1.73
N LEU A 50 -1.44 15.44 0.98
CA LEU A 50 -0.66 16.42 0.22
C LEU A 50 -1.48 17.08 -0.90
N LEU A 51 -2.33 16.33 -1.59
CA LEU A 51 -3.25 16.85 -2.60
C LEU A 51 -4.20 17.89 -2.01
N SER A 52 -4.76 17.63 -0.83
CA SER A 52 -5.65 18.60 -0.17
C SER A 52 -4.95 19.92 0.20
N THR A 53 -3.63 19.88 0.42
CA THR A 53 -2.84 21.08 0.69
C THR A 53 -2.38 21.79 -0.58
N ALA A 54 -2.10 21.05 -1.66
CA ALA A 54 -1.70 21.62 -2.95
C ALA A 54 -2.89 22.21 -3.72
N PHE A 55 -4.06 21.55 -3.64
CA PHE A 55 -5.30 21.94 -4.31
C PHE A 55 -6.42 22.22 -3.29
N PRO A 56 -6.32 23.30 -2.50
CA PRO A 56 -7.36 23.65 -1.54
C PRO A 56 -8.65 24.10 -2.23
N LEU A 57 -9.80 23.80 -1.61
CA LEU A 57 -11.09 24.31 -2.08
C LEU A 57 -11.20 25.81 -1.80
N ASN A 58 -11.72 26.58 -2.75
CA ASN A 58 -11.96 28.03 -2.63
C ASN A 58 -10.70 28.88 -2.37
N SER A 59 -9.52 28.37 -2.67
CA SER A 59 -8.25 29.09 -2.59
C SER A 59 -7.43 28.82 -3.86
N PRO A 60 -6.54 29.74 -4.27
CA PRO A 60 -5.59 29.48 -5.34
C PRO A 60 -4.77 28.22 -5.08
N VAL A 61 -4.40 27.51 -6.14
CA VAL A 61 -3.52 26.36 -6.09
C VAL A 61 -2.17 26.78 -5.50
N ALA A 62 -1.65 25.95 -4.60
CA ALA A 62 -0.41 26.21 -3.89
C ALA A 62 0.71 25.29 -4.39
N THR A 63 1.91 25.86 -4.55
CA THR A 63 3.11 25.06 -4.78
C THR A 63 3.40 24.16 -3.60
N CYS A 64 3.95 22.99 -3.87
CA CYS A 64 4.10 21.93 -2.89
C CYS A 64 5.55 21.40 -2.95
N SER A 65 6.26 21.55 -1.84
CA SER A 65 7.68 21.15 -1.69
C SER A 65 7.91 20.67 -0.26
N THR A 66 7.12 19.68 0.16
CA THR A 66 7.11 19.20 1.54
C THR A 66 7.12 17.68 1.60
N THR A 67 7.63 17.17 2.72
CA THR A 67 7.59 15.76 3.08
C THR A 67 6.82 15.64 4.38
N ILE A 68 5.82 14.77 4.39
CA ILE A 68 5.01 14.46 5.57
C ILE A 68 5.13 12.98 5.90
N THR A 69 5.04 12.65 7.17
CA THR A 69 5.02 11.26 7.66
C THR A 69 3.84 11.08 8.59
N SER A 70 3.14 9.95 8.49
CA SER A 70 2.16 9.59 9.51
C SER A 70 2.85 9.03 10.75
N ASN A 71 2.18 9.09 11.89
CA ASN A 71 2.55 8.24 13.01
C ASN A 71 2.29 6.76 12.65
N ALA A 72 3.05 5.84 13.24
CA ALA A 72 3.01 4.40 12.95
C ALA A 72 1.69 3.68 13.28
N ALA A 73 0.72 4.40 13.83
CA ALA A 73 -0.56 3.86 14.24
C ALA A 73 -1.76 4.51 13.55
N PHE A 74 -1.56 5.59 12.76
CA PHE A 74 -2.64 6.50 12.35
C PHE A 74 -3.50 6.88 13.56
N SER A 75 -3.26 8.04 14.17
CA SER A 75 -3.78 8.43 15.50
C SER A 75 -5.25 8.10 15.83
N THR A 76 -6.13 7.92 14.85
CA THR A 76 -7.59 7.79 15.01
C THR A 76 -8.27 7.01 13.87
N GLY A 77 -7.78 5.84 13.46
CA GLY A 77 -8.44 5.06 12.39
C GLY A 77 -8.33 3.55 12.52
N ASP A 78 -9.45 2.88 12.77
CA ASP A 78 -9.56 1.43 12.65
C ASP A 78 -9.24 1.01 11.20
N GLY A 79 -8.35 0.03 11.02
CA GLY A 79 -8.03 -0.59 9.73
C GLY A 79 -6.61 -0.33 9.18
N LEU A 80 -5.89 0.68 9.67
CA LEU A 80 -4.48 0.96 9.32
C LEU A 80 -3.53 0.80 10.51
N GLU A 81 -3.89 -0.06 11.46
CA GLU A 81 -3.03 -0.32 12.61
C GLU A 81 -1.68 -0.91 12.15
N ASN A 82 -0.60 -0.50 12.82
CA ASN A 82 0.78 -0.88 12.48
C ASN A 82 1.21 -0.51 11.06
N CYS A 83 0.56 0.50 10.48
CA CYS A 83 0.95 1.10 9.22
C CYS A 83 1.46 2.53 9.41
N SER A 84 2.38 2.93 8.55
CA SER A 84 2.85 4.31 8.41
C SER A 84 2.98 4.68 6.94
N TYR A 85 2.82 5.95 6.59
CA TYR A 85 3.26 6.47 5.31
C TYR A 85 4.35 7.53 5.45
N GLN A 86 5.16 7.66 4.41
CA GLN A 86 5.97 8.84 4.13
C GLN A 86 5.57 9.33 2.74
N ALA A 87 5.06 10.56 2.68
CA ALA A 87 4.62 11.19 1.44
C ALA A 87 5.44 12.45 1.17
N THR A 88 5.86 12.61 -0.08
CA THR A 88 6.64 13.72 -0.61
C THR A 88 5.88 14.36 -1.75
N CYS A 89 6.13 15.65 -1.95
CA CYS A 89 5.53 16.39 -3.05
C CYS A 89 6.49 17.47 -3.53
N THR A 90 6.56 17.63 -4.85
CA THR A 90 7.41 18.60 -5.52
C THR A 90 6.64 19.29 -6.65
N THR A 91 6.75 20.60 -6.74
CA THR A 91 6.25 21.41 -7.86
C THR A 91 7.42 21.92 -8.69
N THR A 92 7.35 21.70 -10.00
CA THR A 92 8.30 22.24 -10.98
C THR A 92 7.56 23.00 -12.07
N GLN A 93 8.11 24.13 -12.50
CA GLN A 93 7.54 24.92 -13.59
C GLN A 93 7.98 24.35 -14.93
N VAL A 94 7.03 24.20 -15.85
CA VAL A 94 7.27 23.70 -17.21
C VAL A 94 6.54 24.55 -18.22
N VAL A 95 7.20 24.87 -19.33
CA VAL A 95 6.58 25.62 -20.43
C VAL A 95 6.22 24.64 -21.53
N LYS A 96 4.94 24.62 -21.93
CA LYS A 96 4.46 23.78 -23.03
C LYS A 96 3.65 24.64 -23.98
N GLN A 97 4.05 24.66 -25.26
CA GLN A 97 3.35 25.42 -26.30
C GLN A 97 3.13 26.91 -25.94
N ASN A 98 4.15 27.56 -25.37
CA ASN A 98 4.11 28.97 -24.94
C ASN A 98 3.15 29.27 -23.77
N VAL A 99 2.68 28.25 -23.05
CA VAL A 99 1.88 28.37 -21.83
C VAL A 99 2.68 27.83 -20.63
N ASP A 100 2.62 28.55 -19.52
CA ASP A 100 3.29 28.18 -18.27
C ASP A 100 2.42 27.24 -17.45
N TYR A 101 2.98 26.08 -17.08
CA TYR A 101 2.31 25.09 -16.23
C TYR A 101 3.11 24.84 -14.96
N ASN A 102 2.39 24.59 -13.88
CA ASN A 102 2.96 23.94 -12.70
C ASN A 102 2.77 22.42 -12.84
N TYR A 103 3.88 21.68 -12.88
CA TYR A 103 3.89 20.22 -12.80
C TYR A 103 4.10 19.81 -11.34
N TYR A 104 3.15 19.05 -10.81
CA TYR A 104 3.18 18.51 -9.47
C TYR A 104 3.46 17.02 -9.54
N ARG A 105 4.43 16.56 -8.76
CA ARG A 105 4.69 15.14 -8.52
C ARG A 105 4.47 14.84 -7.05
N PHE A 106 3.58 13.89 -6.79
CA PHE A 106 3.29 13.36 -5.46
C PHE A 106 3.76 11.92 -5.40
N GLU A 107 4.48 11.57 -4.35
CA GLU A 107 4.92 10.21 -4.09
C GLU A 107 4.63 9.88 -2.63
N SER A 108 4.16 8.67 -2.36
CA SER A 108 3.93 8.21 -1.00
C SER A 108 4.24 6.74 -0.87
N THR A 109 5.04 6.40 0.12
CA THR A 109 5.36 5.01 0.46
C THR A 109 4.68 4.66 1.78
N GLY A 110 3.78 3.67 1.71
CA GLY A 110 3.10 3.08 2.86
C GLY A 110 3.76 1.77 3.26
N ILE A 111 4.03 1.61 4.56
CA ILE A 111 4.65 0.42 5.15
C ILE A 111 3.73 -0.08 6.25
N CYS A 112 3.41 -1.38 6.22
CA CYS A 112 2.63 -2.06 7.25
C CYS A 112 3.39 -3.27 7.79
N ARG A 113 3.30 -3.49 9.10
CA ARG A 113 3.97 -4.60 9.78
C ARG A 113 2.97 -5.45 10.57
N ALA A 114 3.09 -6.76 10.45
CA ALA A 114 2.51 -7.70 11.41
C ALA A 114 3.56 -8.75 11.79
N ASN A 115 3.98 -8.74 13.05
CA ASN A 115 5.02 -9.63 13.58
C ASN A 115 6.33 -9.51 12.77
N ASP A 116 6.74 -10.56 12.05
CA ASP A 116 7.93 -10.58 11.19
C ASP A 116 7.61 -10.30 9.70
N ILE A 117 6.35 -10.08 9.35
CA ILE A 117 5.93 -9.81 7.99
C ILE A 117 5.86 -8.29 7.78
N TRP A 118 6.54 -7.84 6.73
CA TRP A 118 6.56 -6.45 6.28
C TRP A 118 5.98 -6.37 4.87
N ALA A 119 5.06 -5.43 4.67
CA ALA A 119 4.55 -5.08 3.35
C ALA A 119 4.79 -3.59 3.10
N SER A 120 5.34 -3.27 1.94
CA SER A 120 5.56 -1.88 1.50
C SER A 120 4.98 -1.69 0.11
N ARG A 121 4.32 -0.55 -0.10
CA ARG A 121 3.76 -0.13 -1.39
C ARG A 121 4.00 1.37 -1.59
N THR A 122 4.47 1.74 -2.77
CA THR A 122 4.63 3.12 -3.18
C THR A 122 3.52 3.49 -4.17
N PHE A 123 2.94 4.67 -4.00
CA PHE A 123 1.92 5.25 -4.85
C PHE A 123 2.39 6.61 -5.33
N GLU A 124 2.40 6.80 -6.65
CA GLU A 124 2.81 8.04 -7.30
C GLU A 124 1.62 8.62 -8.07
N LEU A 125 1.53 9.95 -8.09
CA LEU A 125 0.51 10.68 -8.81
C LEU A 125 1.08 12.00 -9.29
N ASP A 126 0.79 12.33 -10.55
CA ASP A 126 1.22 13.57 -11.17
C ASP A 126 0.01 14.43 -11.54
N ALA A 127 0.18 15.75 -11.48
CA ALA A 127 -0.84 16.72 -11.88
C ALA A 127 -0.21 17.88 -12.65
N PHE A 128 -0.99 18.45 -13.57
CA PHE A 128 -0.66 19.67 -14.31
C PHE A 128 -1.71 20.74 -14.04
N GLU A 129 -1.24 21.95 -13.78
CA GLU A 129 -2.07 23.13 -13.61
C GLU A 129 -1.56 24.21 -14.56
N GLU A 130 -2.47 24.80 -15.34
CA GLU A 130 -2.19 25.99 -16.15
C GLU A 130 -2.18 27.22 -15.24
N ARG A 131 -1.16 28.07 -15.38
CA ARG A 131 -0.98 29.27 -14.56
C ARG A 131 -1.60 30.51 -15.20
#